data_AF-A0A969MWV2-F1
#
_entry.id   AF-A0A969MWV2-F1
#
_cell.length_a   1.000
_cell.length_b   1.000
_cell.length_c   1.000
_cell.angle_alpha   90.00
_cell.angle_beta   90.00
_cell.angle_gamma   90.00
#
_symmetry.space_group_name_H-M   'P 1'
#
loop_
_entity.id
_entity.type
_entity.pdbx_description
1 polymer ?
#
loop_
_entity_poly.entity_id
_entity_poly.type
_entity_poly.pdbx_seq_one_letter_code
_entity_poly.pdbx_strand_id
1 'polypeptide(L)'
;MPELRDQTAVENIKSAFLGEHRYIRNSEEIRLMIRDVKIYPEGLGTFWLASHQGLTVPDTLTGICDLGGKTCNLVLIDESGEPIEDASSSFKVGGTYHLASLIAADPRLVNANKGDAPKLETVMNALQSGSRYYGTTGASFAEYYEDYLEQWFSGILSEVETRWQRYFDRLGRVILTGGSANLIKDLIADNDYFAIPSNPQFCNVMGLLYPPQTEPEQSQLKLVETA
;
A
#
# COMPACT_ATOMS: atom_id res chain seq x y z
N MET A 1 10.64 7.57 6.83
CA MET A 1 10.57 8.26 5.52
C MET A 1 11.54 9.43 5.51
N PRO A 2 12.50 9.51 4.57
CA PRO A 2 13.47 10.62 4.50
C PRO A 2 12.80 12.00 4.43
N GLU A 3 11.61 12.06 3.84
CA GLU A 3 10.87 13.30 3.53
C GLU A 3 10.31 14.02 4.76
N LEU A 4 10.03 13.31 5.86
CA LEU A 4 9.57 13.92 7.11
C LEU A 4 10.69 14.47 7.98
N ARG A 5 11.95 14.13 7.66
CA ARG A 5 13.14 14.69 8.30
C ARG A 5 13.58 15.98 7.63
N ASP A 6 13.16 16.19 6.38
CA ASP A 6 13.31 17.47 5.72
C ASP A 6 12.16 18.39 6.16
N GLN A 7 12.43 19.15 7.23
CA GLN A 7 11.49 20.13 7.77
C GLN A 7 11.02 21.13 6.69
N THR A 8 11.88 21.44 5.72
CA THR A 8 11.55 22.31 4.59
C THR A 8 10.53 21.64 3.68
N ALA A 9 10.69 20.35 3.38
CA ALA A 9 9.72 19.59 2.58
C ALA A 9 8.36 19.51 3.29
N VAL A 10 8.34 19.24 4.60
CA VAL A 10 7.13 19.22 5.43
C VAL A 10 6.41 20.57 5.39
N GLU A 11 7.13 21.67 5.60
CA GLU A 11 6.57 23.02 5.56
C GLU A 11 6.06 23.40 4.17
N ASN A 12 6.76 23.01 3.11
CA ASN A 12 6.34 23.22 1.73
C ASN A 12 5.02 22.48 1.43
N ILE A 13 4.90 21.22 1.85
CA ILE A 13 3.66 20.45 1.70
C ILE A 13 2.53 21.14 2.46
N LYS A 14 2.73 21.45 3.75
CA LYS A 14 1.69 22.14 4.55
C LYS A 14 1.24 23.44 3.88
N SER A 15 2.18 24.28 3.48
CA SER A 15 1.91 25.57 2.85
C SER A 15 1.16 25.44 1.53
N ALA A 16 1.42 24.39 0.75
CA ALA A 16 0.71 24.12 -0.50
C ALA A 16 -0.77 23.74 -0.30
N PHE A 17 -1.09 23.14 0.85
CA PHE A 17 -2.46 22.74 1.18
C PHE A 17 -3.24 23.80 1.97
N LEU A 18 -2.59 24.64 2.78
CA LEU A 18 -3.30 25.63 3.60
C LEU A 18 -3.97 26.73 2.75
N GLY A 19 -5.09 27.26 3.26
CA GLY A 19 -5.81 28.37 2.65
C GLY A 19 -7.01 27.97 1.80
N GLU A 20 -7.44 28.89 0.95
CA GLU A 20 -8.63 28.71 0.11
C GLU A 20 -8.27 28.07 -1.24
N HIS A 21 -8.98 27.00 -1.58
CA HIS A 21 -8.89 26.30 -2.86
C HIS A 21 -10.22 26.37 -3.58
N ARG A 22 -10.18 26.64 -4.89
CA ARG A 22 -11.37 26.68 -5.74
C ARG A 22 -11.15 25.87 -7.00
N TYR A 23 -12.11 25.03 -7.33
CA TYR A 23 -12.11 24.30 -8.60
C TYR A 23 -13.53 24.01 -9.06
N ILE A 24 -13.70 23.70 -10.34
CA ILE A 24 -14.99 23.35 -10.93
C ILE A 24 -14.99 21.85 -11.23
N ARG A 25 -16.03 21.14 -10.78
CA ARG A 25 -16.26 19.73 -11.12
C ARG A 25 -17.70 19.56 -11.53
N ASN A 26 -17.96 18.97 -12.70
CA ASN A 26 -19.31 18.78 -13.24
C ASN A 26 -20.13 20.07 -13.27
N SER A 27 -19.49 21.19 -13.65
CA SER A 27 -20.09 22.54 -13.68
C SER A 27 -20.47 23.13 -12.32
N GLU A 28 -20.14 22.48 -11.21
CA GLU A 28 -20.31 23.02 -9.86
C GLU A 28 -18.99 23.63 -9.37
N GLU A 29 -19.06 24.85 -8.84
CA GLU A 29 -17.92 25.47 -8.17
C GLU A 29 -17.80 24.89 -6.75
N ILE A 30 -16.65 24.29 -6.46
CA ILE A 30 -16.31 23.78 -5.14
C ILE A 30 -15.28 24.73 -4.53
N ARG A 31 -15.57 25.22 -3.33
CA ARG A 31 -14.67 26.04 -2.51
C ARG A 31 -14.33 25.31 -1.22
N LEU A 32 -13.06 25.20 -0.92
CA LEU A 32 -12.54 24.51 0.26
C LEU A 32 -11.61 25.46 1.01
N MET A 33 -11.73 25.51 2.34
CA MET A 33 -10.81 26.22 3.21
C MET A 33 -10.08 25.20 4.08
N ILE A 34 -8.79 25.00 3.85
CA ILE A 34 -7.96 24.08 4.64
C ILE A 34 -7.25 24.90 5.72
N ARG A 35 -7.58 24.62 6.99
CA ARG A 35 -7.08 25.37 8.15
C ARG A 35 -5.94 24.69 8.88
N ASP A 36 -5.85 23.37 8.78
CA ASP A 36 -4.83 22.57 9.44
C ASP A 36 -4.43 21.41 8.53
N VAL A 37 -3.16 21.02 8.61
CA VAL A 37 -2.55 19.93 7.84
C VAL A 37 -1.63 19.13 8.75
N LYS A 38 -2.02 17.89 9.00
CA LYS A 38 -1.18 16.88 9.67
C LYS A 38 -0.62 15.93 8.62
N ILE A 39 0.68 15.66 8.71
CA ILE A 39 1.39 14.77 7.80
C ILE A 39 1.87 13.59 8.62
N TYR A 40 1.64 12.39 8.10
CA TYR A 40 2.04 11.14 8.72
C TYR A 40 2.88 10.30 7.75
N PRO A 41 3.85 9.53 8.25
CA PRO A 41 4.55 8.54 7.44
C PRO A 41 3.58 7.57 6.76
N GLU A 42 3.87 7.21 5.53
CA GLU A 42 3.21 6.09 4.85
C GLU A 42 3.39 4.80 5.66
N GLY A 43 2.37 3.93 5.65
CA GLY A 43 2.31 2.74 6.49
C GLY A 43 1.61 2.96 7.83
N LEU A 44 1.69 4.15 8.45
CA LEU A 44 1.01 4.40 9.75
C LEU A 44 -0.51 4.33 9.63
N GLY A 45 -1.09 4.90 8.58
CA GLY A 45 -2.53 4.77 8.33
C GLY A 45 -2.93 3.29 8.25
N THR A 46 -2.20 2.48 7.51
CA THR A 46 -2.46 1.04 7.45
C THR A 46 -2.38 0.39 8.83
N PHE A 47 -1.37 0.70 9.63
CA PHE A 47 -1.23 0.18 10.98
C PHE A 47 -2.41 0.55 11.89
N TRP A 48 -2.86 1.80 11.86
CA TRP A 48 -4.00 2.24 12.66
C TRP A 48 -5.29 1.53 12.25
N LEU A 49 -5.54 1.39 10.94
CA LEU A 49 -6.70 0.65 10.46
C LEU A 49 -6.62 -0.83 10.84
N ALA A 50 -5.46 -1.46 10.65
CA ALA A 50 -5.25 -2.87 11.01
C ALA A 50 -5.44 -3.09 12.51
N SER A 51 -4.92 -2.19 13.36
CA SER A 51 -5.12 -2.22 14.81
C SER A 51 -6.59 -2.03 15.17
N HIS A 52 -7.29 -1.09 14.53
CA HIS A 52 -8.73 -0.88 14.73
C HIS A 52 -9.57 -2.11 14.33
N GLN A 53 -9.11 -2.89 13.35
CA GLN A 53 -9.73 -4.14 12.92
C GLN A 53 -9.32 -5.36 13.77
N GLY A 54 -8.45 -5.19 14.76
CA GLY A 54 -7.94 -6.30 15.58
C GLY A 54 -6.98 -7.23 14.83
N LEU A 55 -6.34 -6.74 13.77
CA LEU A 55 -5.39 -7.51 12.98
C LEU A 55 -3.97 -7.47 13.52
N THR A 56 -3.63 -6.52 14.39
CA THR A 56 -2.32 -6.46 15.05
C THR A 56 -2.28 -7.31 16.31
N VAL A 57 -1.08 -7.71 16.73
CA VAL A 57 -0.87 -8.52 17.94
C VAL A 57 -0.31 -7.59 19.03
N PRO A 58 -0.97 -7.48 20.21
CA PRO A 58 -0.48 -6.65 21.31
C PRO A 58 0.94 -7.00 21.74
N ASP A 59 1.69 -6.01 22.23
CA ASP A 59 3.05 -6.17 22.78
C ASP A 59 4.08 -6.80 21.81
N THR A 60 3.84 -6.71 20.50
CA THR A 60 4.73 -7.19 19.45
C THR A 60 4.96 -6.13 18.38
N LEU A 61 6.01 -6.31 17.57
CA LEU A 61 6.23 -5.50 16.38
C LEU A 61 5.20 -5.87 15.30
N THR A 62 4.77 -4.87 14.52
CA THR A 62 3.91 -5.08 13.35
C THR A 62 4.65 -4.69 12.07
N GLY A 63 4.77 -5.63 11.13
CA GLY A 63 5.29 -5.36 9.80
C GLY A 63 4.18 -4.89 8.88
N ILE A 64 4.37 -3.81 8.14
CA ILE A 64 3.50 -3.37 7.05
C ILE A 64 4.23 -3.62 5.73
N CYS A 65 3.55 -4.28 4.80
CA CYS A 65 4.04 -4.55 3.45
C CYS A 65 3.01 -4.03 2.45
N ASP A 66 3.27 -2.83 1.90
CA ASP A 66 2.41 -2.17 0.92
C ASP A 66 2.79 -2.60 -0.49
N LEU A 67 1.95 -3.44 -1.10
CA LEU A 67 2.12 -3.98 -2.43
C LEU A 67 1.53 -3.03 -3.48
N GLY A 68 2.34 -2.05 -3.87
CA GLY A 68 2.01 -1.05 -4.87
C GLY A 68 2.12 -1.53 -6.32
N GLY A 69 1.86 -0.61 -7.25
CA GLY A 69 1.98 -0.90 -8.68
C GLY A 69 3.43 -1.08 -9.14
N LYS A 70 4.36 -0.24 -8.67
CA LYS A 70 5.77 -0.23 -9.10
C LYS A 70 6.76 -0.68 -8.01
N THR A 71 6.36 -0.57 -6.75
CA THR A 71 7.21 -0.83 -5.60
C THR A 71 6.43 -1.57 -4.54
N CYS A 72 7.15 -2.25 -3.67
CA CYS A 72 6.67 -2.65 -2.36
C CYS A 72 7.35 -1.77 -1.31
N ASN A 73 6.56 -1.25 -0.37
CA ASN A 73 7.06 -0.49 0.78
C ASN A 73 6.95 -1.34 2.05
N LEU A 74 8.06 -1.48 2.76
CA LEU A 74 8.16 -2.14 4.06
C LEU A 74 8.27 -1.09 5.16
N VAL A 75 7.41 -1.18 6.15
CA VAL A 75 7.48 -0.35 7.36
C VAL A 75 7.33 -1.27 8.56
N LEU A 76 8.32 -1.29 9.44
CA LEU A 76 8.22 -2.01 10.70
C LEU A 76 7.82 -1.03 11.80
N ILE A 77 6.84 -1.38 12.61
CA ILE A 77 6.28 -0.51 13.64
C ILE A 77 6.42 -1.21 14.99
N ASP A 78 6.88 -0.47 15.99
CA ASP A 78 7.06 -0.98 17.35
C ASP A 78 5.75 -1.05 18.15
N GLU A 79 5.83 -1.63 19.34
CA GLU A 79 4.72 -1.74 20.28
C GLU A 79 4.12 -0.39 20.71
N SER A 80 4.88 0.70 20.58
CA SER A 80 4.42 2.06 20.89
C SER A 80 3.69 2.72 19.70
N GLY A 81 3.68 2.06 18.54
CA GLY A 81 3.10 2.60 17.31
C GLY A 81 4.07 3.47 16.51
N GLU A 82 5.36 3.46 16.84
CA GLU A 82 6.38 4.26 16.17
C GLU A 82 7.11 3.45 15.07
N PRO A 83 7.35 4.03 13.88
CA PRO A 83 8.10 3.34 12.83
C PRO A 83 9.58 3.15 13.19
N ILE A 84 10.08 1.92 13.03
CA ILE A 84 11.50 1.59 13.10
C ILE A 84 12.13 1.94 11.75
N GLU A 85 12.71 3.14 11.68
CA GLU A 85 13.14 3.74 10.40
C GLU A 85 14.24 2.95 9.70
N ASP A 86 15.19 2.36 10.42
CA ASP A 86 16.30 1.58 9.84
C ASP A 86 15.87 0.19 9.34
N ALA A 87 14.67 -0.24 9.69
CA ALA A 87 14.01 -1.47 9.23
C ALA A 87 13.01 -1.20 8.08
N SER A 88 12.75 0.07 7.77
CA SER A 88 11.78 0.48 6.75
C SER A 88 12.47 0.70 5.40
N SER A 89 11.89 0.20 4.30
CA SER A 89 12.51 0.27 2.97
C SER A 89 11.49 0.25 1.83
N SER A 90 11.94 0.55 0.61
CA SER A 90 11.12 0.45 -0.60
C SER A 90 11.92 -0.23 -1.70
N PHE A 91 11.32 -1.18 -2.41
CA PHE A 91 11.99 -1.94 -3.46
C PHE A 91 11.06 -2.22 -4.65
N LYS A 92 11.63 -2.26 -5.86
CA LYS A 92 10.84 -2.36 -7.11
C LYS A 92 10.31 -3.76 -7.39
N VAL A 93 11.03 -4.80 -7.01
CA VAL A 93 10.67 -6.19 -7.35
C VAL A 93 9.38 -6.65 -6.65
N GLY A 94 8.93 -5.96 -5.61
CA GLY A 94 7.67 -6.25 -4.93
C GLY A 94 6.44 -5.54 -5.50
N GLY A 95 6.57 -4.73 -6.56
CA GLY A 95 5.40 -4.14 -7.22
C GLY A 95 4.77 -5.07 -8.25
N THR A 96 3.46 -4.95 -8.50
CA THR A 96 2.75 -5.76 -9.53
C THR A 96 3.30 -5.59 -10.93
N TYR A 97 3.94 -4.46 -11.24
CA TYR A 97 4.64 -4.28 -12.50
C TYR A 97 5.74 -5.35 -12.71
N HIS A 98 6.40 -5.80 -11.64
CA HIS A 98 7.39 -6.86 -11.72
C HIS A 98 6.74 -8.20 -12.07
N LEU A 99 5.64 -8.57 -11.39
CA LEU A 99 4.83 -9.75 -11.75
C LEU A 99 4.39 -9.71 -13.21
N ALA A 100 3.85 -8.57 -13.67
CA ALA A 100 3.46 -8.40 -15.07
C ALA A 100 4.64 -8.57 -16.03
N SER A 101 5.84 -8.14 -15.63
CA SER A 101 7.07 -8.30 -16.42
C SER A 101 7.52 -9.74 -16.53
N LEU A 102 7.40 -10.52 -15.45
CA LEU A 102 7.69 -11.96 -15.45
C LEU A 102 6.74 -12.70 -16.41
N ILE A 103 5.44 -12.43 -16.31
CA ILE A 103 4.41 -13.04 -17.18
C ILE A 103 4.61 -12.63 -18.65
N ALA A 104 4.92 -11.35 -18.91
CA ALA A 104 5.15 -10.85 -20.27
C ALA A 104 6.40 -11.44 -20.92
N ALA A 105 7.40 -11.81 -20.12
CA ALA A 105 8.62 -12.47 -20.60
C ALA A 105 8.43 -13.98 -20.85
N ASP A 106 7.30 -14.57 -20.47
CA ASP A 106 7.05 -16.00 -20.69
C ASP A 106 7.05 -16.32 -22.20
N PRO A 107 7.86 -17.30 -22.66
CA PRO A 107 7.94 -17.65 -24.08
C PRO A 107 6.59 -18.05 -24.69
N ARG A 108 5.68 -18.65 -23.93
CA ARG A 108 4.33 -19.03 -24.39
C ARG A 108 3.53 -17.78 -24.75
N LEU A 109 3.59 -16.72 -23.93
CA LEU A 109 2.89 -15.47 -24.20
C LEU A 109 3.52 -14.70 -25.37
N VAL A 110 4.85 -14.66 -25.42
CA VAL A 110 5.61 -14.05 -26.53
C VAL A 110 5.25 -14.73 -27.85
N ASN A 111 5.24 -16.06 -27.88
CA ASN A 111 4.86 -16.84 -29.07
C ASN A 111 3.40 -16.61 -29.46
N ALA A 112 2.48 -16.56 -28.49
CA ALA A 112 1.08 -16.24 -28.74
C ALA A 112 0.89 -14.81 -29.25
N ASN A 113 1.81 -13.90 -28.93
CA ASN A 113 1.90 -12.55 -29.46
C ASN A 113 2.78 -12.47 -30.73
N LYS A 114 2.86 -13.55 -31.51
CA LYS A 114 3.57 -13.62 -32.80
C LYS A 114 5.08 -13.29 -32.72
N GLY A 115 5.68 -13.51 -31.56
CA GLY A 115 7.10 -13.22 -31.30
C GLY A 115 7.38 -11.78 -30.85
N ASP A 116 6.37 -10.90 -30.84
CA ASP A 116 6.53 -9.55 -30.30
C ASP A 116 6.46 -9.56 -28.77
N ALA A 117 7.22 -8.68 -28.13
CA ALA A 117 7.17 -8.50 -26.68
C ALA A 117 5.74 -8.09 -26.23
N PRO A 118 5.09 -8.85 -25.33
CA PRO A 118 3.80 -8.48 -24.78
C PRO A 118 3.84 -7.13 -24.05
N LYS A 119 2.77 -6.35 -24.21
CA LYS A 119 2.61 -5.05 -23.56
C LYS A 119 2.24 -5.22 -22.09
N LEU A 120 3.05 -4.64 -21.20
CA LEU A 120 2.87 -4.77 -19.74
C LEU A 120 1.54 -4.20 -19.26
N GLU A 121 1.09 -3.07 -19.83
CA GLU A 121 -0.20 -2.47 -19.49
C GLU A 121 -1.37 -3.43 -19.79
N THR A 122 -1.24 -4.27 -20.81
CA THR A 122 -2.27 -5.26 -21.17
C THR A 122 -2.29 -6.41 -20.16
N VAL A 123 -1.12 -6.88 -19.74
CA VAL A 123 -1.00 -7.90 -18.67
C VAL A 123 -1.53 -7.35 -17.35
N MET A 124 -1.19 -6.11 -16.98
CA MET A 124 -1.69 -5.49 -15.75
C MET A 124 -3.21 -5.33 -15.74
N ASN A 125 -3.83 -4.96 -16.87
CA ASN A 125 -5.30 -4.93 -16.99
C ASN A 125 -5.92 -6.32 -16.81
N ALA A 126 -5.27 -7.36 -17.32
CA ALA A 126 -5.71 -8.74 -17.17
C ALA A 126 -5.58 -9.25 -15.72
N LEU A 127 -4.54 -8.82 -15.00
CA LEU A 127 -4.36 -9.07 -13.57
C LEU A 127 -5.45 -8.35 -12.75
N GLN A 128 -5.69 -7.07 -13.02
CA GLN A 128 -6.69 -6.27 -12.31
C GLN A 128 -8.11 -6.81 -12.48
N SER A 129 -8.46 -7.24 -13.69
CA SER A 129 -9.78 -7.82 -13.99
C SER A 129 -9.92 -9.29 -13.58
N GLY A 130 -8.82 -9.97 -13.26
CA GLY A 130 -8.79 -11.41 -13.06
C GLY A 130 -9.14 -12.20 -14.33
N SER A 131 -9.04 -11.63 -15.53
CA SER A 131 -9.32 -12.36 -16.77
C SER A 131 -8.20 -13.34 -17.11
N ARG A 132 -6.95 -12.97 -16.80
CA ARG A 132 -5.73 -13.67 -17.25
C ARG A 132 -5.66 -13.87 -18.78
N TYR A 133 -6.39 -13.05 -19.54
CA TYR A 133 -6.33 -13.01 -21.01
C TYR A 133 -5.53 -11.81 -21.48
N TYR A 134 -4.63 -12.02 -22.43
CA TYR A 134 -3.82 -10.97 -23.02
C TYR A 134 -4.56 -10.30 -24.19
N GLY A 135 -5.01 -9.08 -23.95
CA GLY A 135 -5.66 -8.25 -24.98
C GLY A 135 -6.89 -8.94 -25.56
N THR A 136 -7.02 -8.91 -26.89
CA THR A 136 -8.12 -9.53 -27.63
C THR A 136 -7.66 -10.69 -28.51
N THR A 137 -6.42 -11.16 -28.34
CA THR A 137 -5.83 -12.22 -29.19
C THR A 137 -6.34 -13.63 -28.85
N GLY A 138 -6.99 -13.78 -27.69
CA GLY A 138 -7.37 -15.08 -27.13
C GLY A 138 -6.24 -15.78 -26.37
N ALA A 139 -5.03 -15.21 -26.37
CA ALA A 139 -3.93 -15.72 -25.56
C ALA A 139 -4.25 -15.57 -24.07
N SER A 140 -3.93 -16.59 -23.28
CA SER A 140 -4.12 -16.58 -21.83
C SER A 140 -2.84 -17.02 -21.13
N PHE A 141 -2.63 -16.46 -19.95
CA PHE A 141 -1.57 -16.87 -19.03
C PHE A 141 -2.12 -17.58 -17.78
N ALA A 142 -3.39 -18.01 -17.79
CA ALA A 142 -4.04 -18.62 -16.63
C ALA A 142 -3.33 -19.92 -16.17
N GLU A 143 -2.86 -20.74 -17.11
CA GLU A 143 -2.24 -22.05 -16.80
C GLU A 143 -0.91 -21.95 -16.05
N TYR A 144 -0.27 -20.79 -16.07
CA TYR A 144 1.05 -20.57 -15.46
C TYR A 144 1.10 -19.29 -14.63
N TYR A 145 -0.07 -18.73 -14.34
CA TYR A 145 -0.19 -17.52 -13.54
C TYR A 145 0.30 -17.76 -12.11
N GLU A 146 -0.11 -18.87 -11.51
CA GLU A 146 0.21 -19.21 -10.12
C GLU A 146 1.72 -19.37 -9.92
N ASP A 147 2.44 -20.01 -10.86
CA ASP A 147 3.90 -20.14 -10.81
C ASP A 147 4.60 -18.78 -10.68
N TYR A 148 4.16 -17.79 -11.45
CA TYR A 148 4.74 -16.44 -11.41
C TYR A 148 4.26 -15.64 -10.20
N LEU A 149 3.03 -15.87 -9.73
CA LEU A 149 2.51 -15.25 -8.52
C LEU A 149 3.30 -15.72 -7.29
N GLU A 150 3.53 -17.03 -7.17
CA GLU A 150 4.36 -17.63 -6.13
C GLU A 150 5.81 -17.14 -6.20
N GLN A 151 6.41 -17.13 -7.39
CA GLN A 151 7.76 -16.61 -7.59
C GLN A 151 7.87 -15.13 -7.14
N TRP A 152 6.91 -14.29 -7.55
CA TRP A 152 6.89 -12.88 -7.19
C TRP A 152 6.72 -12.69 -5.68
N PHE A 153 5.79 -13.41 -5.07
CA PHE A 153 5.55 -13.30 -3.63
C PHE A 153 6.71 -13.84 -2.80
N SER A 154 7.31 -14.96 -3.21
CA SER A 154 8.54 -15.48 -2.59
C SER A 154 9.66 -14.45 -2.61
N GLY A 155 9.82 -13.68 -3.70
CA GLY A 155 10.79 -12.60 -3.77
C GLY A 155 10.52 -11.48 -2.76
N ILE A 156 9.25 -11.14 -2.53
CA ILE A 156 8.84 -10.19 -1.48
C ILE A 156 9.19 -10.73 -0.09
N LEU A 157 8.92 -12.01 0.17
CA LEU A 157 9.24 -12.65 1.45
C LEU A 157 10.73 -12.68 1.71
N SER A 158 11.57 -12.94 0.70
CA SER A 158 13.02 -12.88 0.86
C SER A 158 13.53 -11.48 1.23
N GLU A 159 12.91 -10.42 0.71
CA GLU A 159 13.23 -9.05 1.14
C GLU A 159 12.77 -8.79 2.58
N VAL A 160 11.58 -9.25 2.96
CA VAL A 160 11.10 -9.20 4.35
C VAL A 160 12.08 -9.90 5.30
N GLU A 161 12.48 -11.12 4.98
CA GLU A 161 13.46 -11.90 5.74
C GLU A 161 14.80 -11.17 5.87
N THR A 162 15.33 -10.66 4.76
CA THR A 162 16.62 -9.96 4.75
C THR A 162 16.58 -8.70 5.61
N ARG A 163 15.49 -7.94 5.57
CA ARG A 163 15.35 -6.64 6.26
C ARG A 163 15.01 -6.80 7.73
N TRP A 164 14.18 -7.79 8.06
CA TRP A 164 13.59 -7.94 9.38
C TRP A 164 14.14 -9.12 10.19
N GLN A 165 15.16 -9.82 9.69
CA GLN A 165 15.78 -10.99 10.36
C GLN A 165 16.02 -10.78 11.86
N ARG A 166 16.59 -9.63 12.25
CA ARG A 166 16.93 -9.30 13.65
C ARG A 166 15.72 -8.96 14.53
N TYR A 167 14.53 -8.88 13.96
CA TYR A 167 13.28 -8.50 14.63
C TYR A 167 12.27 -9.66 14.66
N PHE A 168 12.57 -10.79 14.02
CA PHE A 168 11.66 -11.92 13.86
C PHE A 168 11.21 -12.56 15.17
N ASP A 169 12.03 -12.49 16.22
CA ASP A 169 11.68 -12.94 17.57
C ASP A 169 10.58 -12.09 18.23
N ARG A 170 10.39 -10.85 17.77
CA ARG A 170 9.40 -9.90 18.28
C ARG A 170 8.30 -9.55 17.29
N LEU A 171 8.39 -10.02 16.04
CA LEU A 171 7.44 -9.72 14.98
C LEU A 171 6.19 -10.58 15.14
N GLY A 172 5.07 -9.95 15.53
CA GLY A 172 3.81 -10.66 15.77
C GLY A 172 3.07 -10.99 14.48
N ARG A 173 2.94 -10.00 13.59
CA ARG A 173 2.25 -10.19 12.30
C ARG A 173 2.75 -9.23 11.22
N VAL A 174 2.62 -9.67 9.96
CA VAL A 174 2.82 -8.83 8.77
C VAL A 174 1.48 -8.52 8.11
N ILE A 175 1.16 -7.24 8.01
CA ILE A 175 -0.01 -6.71 7.33
C ILE A 175 0.33 -6.45 5.86
N LEU A 176 -0.31 -7.19 4.97
CA LEU A 176 -0.19 -7.04 3.53
C LEU A 176 -1.28 -6.07 3.04
N THR A 177 -0.86 -4.96 2.44
CA THR A 177 -1.74 -3.86 2.04
C THR A 177 -1.45 -3.39 0.61
N GLY A 178 -2.15 -2.36 0.15
CA GLY A 178 -1.96 -1.79 -1.19
C GLY A 178 -2.82 -2.45 -2.27
N GLY A 179 -2.74 -1.89 -3.48
CA GLY A 179 -3.59 -2.29 -4.61
C GLY A 179 -3.41 -3.74 -5.05
N SER A 180 -2.28 -4.36 -4.70
CA SER A 180 -1.90 -5.70 -5.16
C SER A 180 -2.05 -6.78 -4.09
N ALA A 181 -2.38 -6.42 -2.84
CA ALA A 181 -2.47 -7.37 -1.73
C ALA A 181 -3.45 -8.52 -2.01
N ASN A 182 -4.57 -8.23 -2.67
CA ASN A 182 -5.57 -9.25 -2.96
C ASN A 182 -5.08 -10.32 -3.96
N LEU A 183 -4.00 -10.08 -4.70
CA LEU A 183 -3.45 -11.07 -5.62
C LEU A 183 -2.92 -12.30 -4.88
N ILE A 184 -2.41 -12.13 -3.65
CA ILE A 184 -1.78 -13.21 -2.87
C ILE A 184 -2.69 -13.79 -1.80
N LYS A 185 -3.98 -13.42 -1.78
CA LYS A 185 -4.92 -13.80 -0.71
C LYS A 185 -5.01 -15.31 -0.53
N ASP A 186 -5.06 -16.04 -1.63
CA ASP A 186 -5.18 -17.51 -1.61
C ASP A 186 -3.86 -18.16 -1.16
N LEU A 187 -2.71 -17.57 -1.51
CA LEU A 187 -1.38 -18.06 -1.10
C LEU A 187 -1.13 -17.98 0.41
N ILE A 188 -1.79 -17.05 1.10
CA ILE A 188 -1.61 -16.83 2.54
C ILE A 188 -2.80 -17.30 3.39
N ALA A 189 -3.80 -17.94 2.78
CA ALA A 189 -5.08 -18.22 3.44
C ALA A 189 -4.95 -19.03 4.74
N ASP A 190 -3.97 -19.94 4.80
CA ASP A 190 -3.71 -20.81 5.95
C ASP A 190 -2.54 -20.32 6.82
N ASN A 191 -2.10 -19.07 6.66
CA ASN A 191 -0.95 -18.51 7.38
C ASN A 191 -1.33 -17.32 8.27
N ASP A 192 -1.49 -17.59 9.57
CA ASP A 192 -1.84 -16.59 10.59
C ASP A 192 -0.79 -15.48 10.80
N TYR A 193 0.40 -15.65 10.23
CA TYR A 193 1.47 -14.65 10.24
C TYR A 193 1.21 -13.47 9.31
N PHE A 194 0.32 -13.65 8.33
CA PHE A 194 -0.08 -12.61 7.41
C PHE A 194 -1.54 -12.22 7.63
N ALA A 195 -1.85 -10.94 7.45
CA ALA A 195 -3.23 -10.48 7.35
C ALA A 195 -3.38 -9.44 6.24
N ILE A 196 -4.50 -9.48 5.54
CA ILE A 196 -4.91 -8.46 4.59
C ILE A 196 -6.12 -7.73 5.17
N PRO A 197 -6.03 -6.42 5.46
CA PRO A 197 -7.16 -5.64 5.93
C PRO A 197 -8.28 -5.56 4.89
N SER A 198 -9.49 -5.23 5.31
CA SER A 198 -10.56 -4.95 4.36
C SER A 198 -10.21 -3.74 3.49
N ASN A 199 -10.35 -3.86 2.16
CA ASN A 199 -10.01 -2.80 1.20
C ASN A 199 -8.53 -2.36 1.28
N PRO A 200 -7.57 -3.27 1.03
CA PRO A 200 -6.14 -3.00 1.22
C PRO A 200 -5.64 -1.77 0.44
N GLN A 201 -6.21 -1.49 -0.73
CA GLN A 201 -5.84 -0.33 -1.55
C GLN A 201 -6.11 1.04 -0.91
N PHE A 202 -6.98 1.10 0.11
CA PHE A 202 -7.35 2.35 0.78
C PHE A 202 -6.81 2.46 2.20
N CYS A 203 -6.08 1.46 2.71
CA CYS A 203 -5.71 1.38 4.11
C CYS A 203 -4.89 2.59 4.60
N ASN A 204 -3.91 3.05 3.82
CA ASN A 204 -3.12 4.22 4.19
C ASN A 204 -3.97 5.49 4.35
N VAL A 205 -5.04 5.65 3.57
CA VAL A 205 -5.90 6.85 3.63
C VAL A 205 -7.00 6.68 4.67
N MET A 206 -7.71 5.55 4.65
CA MET A 206 -8.80 5.26 5.57
C MET A 206 -8.32 5.16 7.02
N GLY A 207 -7.09 4.69 7.22
CA GLY A 207 -6.45 4.66 8.52
C GLY A 207 -6.25 6.02 9.16
N LEU A 208 -6.10 7.09 8.35
CA LEU A 208 -5.97 8.47 8.86
C LEU A 208 -7.26 8.99 9.51
N LEU A 209 -8.36 8.23 9.46
CA LEU A 209 -9.58 8.49 10.24
C LEU A 209 -9.49 7.95 11.67
N TYR A 210 -8.50 7.10 11.96
CA TYR A 210 -8.28 6.45 13.24
C TYR A 210 -6.90 6.75 13.85
N PRO A 211 -6.33 7.97 13.72
CA PRO A 211 -5.06 8.26 14.36
C PRO A 211 -5.22 8.07 15.87
N PRO A 212 -4.18 7.62 16.59
CA PRO A 212 -4.21 7.60 18.04
C PRO A 212 -4.62 8.99 18.53
N GLN A 213 -5.60 9.02 19.44
CA GLN A 213 -6.05 10.28 20.02
C GLN A 213 -4.86 10.88 20.78
N THR A 214 -4.23 11.90 20.19
CA THR A 214 -3.43 12.85 20.97
C THR A 214 -4.40 13.52 21.93
N GLU A 215 -4.01 13.70 23.21
CA GLU A 215 -4.83 14.31 24.26
C GLU A 215 -5.73 15.45 23.75
N PRO A 216 -6.97 15.57 24.24
CA PRO A 216 -7.93 16.51 23.69
C PRO A 216 -7.41 17.95 23.82
N GLU A 217 -7.03 18.56 22.69
CA GLU A 217 -7.01 20.01 22.60
C GLU A 217 -8.43 20.50 22.90
N GLN A 218 -8.57 21.27 23.98
CA GLN A 218 -9.79 21.98 24.34
C GLN A 218 -10.13 23.02 23.26
N SER A 219 -10.67 22.57 22.13
CA SER A 219 -11.18 23.43 21.07
C SER A 219 -12.64 23.75 21.37
N GLN A 220 -12.86 24.91 22.00
CA GLN A 220 -14.18 25.51 22.15
C GLN A 220 -14.75 25.87 20.77
N LEU A 221 -15.54 24.99 20.18
CA LEU A 221 -16.45 25.33 19.10
C LEU A 221 -17.62 26.15 19.68
N LYS A 222 -17.46 27.47 19.72
CA LYS A 222 -18.61 28.39 19.78
C LYS A 222 -19.25 28.43 18.40
N LEU A 223 -20.40 27.78 18.27
CA LEU A 223 -21.35 28.05 17.20
C LEU A 223 -21.77 29.52 17.31
N VAL A 224 -21.35 30.34 16.36
CA VAL A 224 -21.95 31.66 16.15
C VAL A 224 -23.11 31.44 15.18
N GLU A 225 -24.31 31.32 15.72
CA GLU A 225 -25.54 31.46 14.95
C GLU A 225 -25.71 32.96 14.61
N THR A 226 -25.68 33.28 13.32
CA THR A 226 -26.02 34.60 12.81
C THR A 226 -27.53 34.73 12.71
N ALA A 227 -28.08 35.77 13.35
CA ALA A 227 -29.41 36.31 13.13
C ALA A 227 -29.46 37.18 11.87
#